data_AF-A0A7T4FM45-F1
#
_entry.id   AF-A0A7T4FM45-F1
#
_cell.length_a   1.000
_cell.length_b   1.000
_cell.length_c   1.000
_cell.angle_alpha   90.00
_cell.angle_beta   90.00
_cell.angle_gamma   90.00
#
_symmetry.space_group_name_H-M   'P 1'
#
loop_
_entity.id
_entity.type
_entity.pdbx_description
1 polymer ?
#
loop_
_entity_poly.entity_id
_entity_poly.type
_entity_poly.pdbx_seq_one_letter_code
_entity_poly.pdbx_strand_id
1 'polypeptide(L)'
;MMKKEELMVNNKKIILMEQPSQYILELEKRFSDNDLVGYCEEILKYPADTNPKLEELLNIPDIVKYGDLELSLKKENGEKDLYLAQEILTSVGQNKHNPAYVAEFFLKRLKKDVNDYKYHELVKMGEEVFKQVGELLYLVQIRETFRRM
;
A
#
# COMPACT_ATOMS: atom_id res chain seq x y z
N MET A 1 14.98 -17.69 22.64
CA MET A 1 15.13 -16.37 21.98
C MET A 1 13.94 -16.22 21.05
N MET A 2 13.28 -15.05 21.03
CA MET A 2 12.27 -14.76 20.00
C MET A 2 12.94 -14.84 18.63
N LYS A 3 12.29 -15.49 17.67
CA LYS A 3 12.77 -15.58 16.30
C LYS A 3 12.78 -14.19 15.67
N LYS A 4 13.78 -13.92 14.83
CA LYS A 4 13.87 -12.70 14.04
C LYS A 4 14.08 -13.05 12.57
N GLU A 5 13.52 -12.24 11.69
CA GLU A 5 13.69 -12.37 10.24
C GLU A 5 14.14 -11.04 9.65
N GLU A 6 15.04 -11.09 8.68
CA GLU A 6 15.57 -9.90 8.02
C GLU A 6 15.06 -9.87 6.58
N LEU A 7 14.49 -8.75 6.15
CA LEU A 7 14.03 -8.54 4.79
C LEU A 7 14.68 -7.31 4.18
N MET A 8 14.84 -7.31 2.86
CA MET A 8 15.32 -6.18 2.08
C MET A 8 14.18 -5.59 1.27
N VAL A 9 13.89 -4.30 1.47
CA VAL A 9 12.90 -3.52 0.72
C VAL A 9 13.61 -2.28 0.19
N ASN A 10 13.68 -2.11 -1.13
CA ASN A 10 14.35 -0.97 -1.77
C ASN A 10 15.75 -0.67 -1.21
N ASN A 11 16.58 -1.72 -1.11
CA ASN A 11 17.94 -1.69 -0.53
C ASN A 11 18.01 -1.26 0.94
N LYS A 12 16.87 -1.15 1.64
CA LYS A 12 16.80 -0.93 3.08
C LYS A 12 16.51 -2.24 3.78
N LYS A 13 17.26 -2.50 4.84
CA LYS A 13 17.06 -3.67 5.70
C LYS A 13 15.96 -3.36 6.71
N ILE A 14 15.03 -4.28 6.86
CA ILE A 14 14.08 -4.32 7.97
C ILE A 14 14.27 -5.60 8.77
N ILE A 15 13.91 -5.54 10.05
CA ILE A 15 13.93 -6.66 10.98
C ILE A 15 12.50 -6.87 11.48
N LEU A 16 11.98 -8.08 11.27
CA LEU A 16 10.73 -8.54 11.85
C LEU A 16 11.05 -9.40 13.07
N MET A 17 10.29 -9.19 14.13
CA MET A 17 10.40 -9.92 15.39
C MET A 17 9.17 -10.81 15.55
N GLU A 18 9.38 -12.07 15.92
CA GLU A 18 8.31 -12.93 16.41
C GLU A 18 7.63 -12.29 17.61
N GLN A 19 6.30 -12.33 17.63
CA GLN A 19 5.49 -11.76 18.69
C GLN A 19 4.61 -12.83 19.33
N PRO A 20 4.22 -12.66 20.61
CA PRO A 20 3.30 -13.57 21.25
C PRO A 20 1.99 -13.72 20.46
N SER A 21 1.42 -14.93 20.43
CA SER A 21 0.18 -15.19 19.68
C SER A 21 -0.98 -14.26 20.08
N GLN A 22 -1.02 -13.83 21.34
CA GLN A 22 -2.01 -12.84 21.81
C GLN A 22 -1.88 -11.49 21.10
N TYR A 23 -0.65 -11.01 20.89
CA TYR A 23 -0.40 -9.77 20.16
C TYR A 23 -0.82 -9.89 18.70
N ILE A 24 -0.52 -11.03 18.06
CA ILE A 24 -0.97 -11.31 16.68
C ILE A 24 -2.51 -11.28 16.62
N LEU A 25 -3.22 -11.95 17.53
CA LEU A 25 -4.68 -11.93 17.56
C LEU A 25 -5.26 -10.53 17.77
N GLU A 26 -4.60 -9.66 18.52
CA GLU A 26 -5.01 -8.27 18.70
C GLU A 26 -4.78 -7.42 17.45
N LEU A 27 -3.65 -7.62 16.75
CA LEU A 27 -3.39 -7.00 15.45
C LEU A 27 -4.46 -7.36 14.42
N GLU A 28 -4.78 -8.65 14.28
CA GLU A 28 -5.77 -9.13 13.31
C GLU A 28 -7.20 -8.64 13.62
N LYS A 29 -7.49 -8.27 14.87
CA LYS A 29 -8.77 -7.64 15.25
C LYS A 29 -8.77 -6.13 14.99
N ARG A 30 -7.61 -5.48 15.13
CA ARG A 30 -7.46 -4.04 15.03
C ARG A 30 -7.42 -3.57 13.58
N PHE A 31 -6.71 -4.29 12.72
CA PHE A 31 -6.49 -3.93 11.33
C PHE A 31 -7.28 -4.87 10.42
N SER A 32 -8.07 -4.31 9.52
CA SER A 32 -8.73 -5.11 8.48
C SER A 32 -7.70 -5.72 7.52
N ASP A 33 -8.06 -6.78 6.79
CA ASP A 33 -7.15 -7.39 5.80
C ASP A 33 -6.69 -6.41 4.70
N ASN A 34 -7.42 -5.33 4.46
CA ASN A 34 -7.05 -4.29 3.50
C ASN A 34 -6.18 -3.19 4.11
N ASP A 35 -6.03 -3.12 5.44
CA ASP A 35 -5.22 -2.10 6.13
C ASP A 35 -3.77 -2.57 6.30
N LEU A 36 -3.05 -2.65 5.17
CA LEU A 36 -1.64 -3.05 5.12
C LEU A 36 -0.73 -2.00 5.75
N VAL A 37 -1.01 -0.71 5.54
CA VAL A 37 -0.23 0.42 6.06
C VAL A 37 -0.24 0.38 7.59
N GLY A 38 -1.42 0.40 8.22
CA GLY A 38 -1.52 0.40 9.67
C GLY A 38 -0.93 -0.87 10.29
N TYR A 39 -1.18 -2.03 9.68
CA TYR A 39 -0.60 -3.30 10.14
C TYR A 39 0.93 -3.28 10.09
N CYS A 40 1.52 -2.86 8.96
CA CYS A 40 2.96 -2.85 8.78
C CYS A 40 3.64 -1.80 9.66
N GLU A 41 3.04 -0.61 9.82
CA GLU A 41 3.53 0.40 10.77
C GLU A 41 3.60 -0.15 12.20
N GLU A 42 2.61 -0.94 12.62
CA GLU A 42 2.56 -1.48 13.98
C GLU A 42 3.62 -2.55 14.22
N ILE A 43 3.78 -3.51 13.30
CA ILE A 43 4.79 -4.59 13.47
C ILE A 43 6.23 -4.08 13.33
N LEU A 44 6.45 -3.06 12.50
CA LEU A 44 7.80 -2.50 12.28
C LEU A 44 8.29 -1.63 13.45
N LYS A 45 7.43 -1.30 14.43
CA LYS A 45 7.87 -0.71 15.71
C LYS A 45 8.81 -1.62 16.50
N TYR A 46 8.87 -2.91 16.15
CA TYR A 46 9.70 -3.89 16.83
C TYR A 46 10.80 -4.43 15.89
N PRO A 47 12.07 -4.42 16.32
CA PRO A 47 12.57 -3.80 17.55
C PRO A 47 12.52 -2.27 17.48
N ALA A 48 12.38 -1.63 18.65
CA ALA A 48 12.26 -0.18 18.76
C ALA A 48 13.45 0.53 18.10
N ASP A 49 13.17 1.65 17.44
CA ASP A 49 14.16 2.54 16.81
C ASP A 49 15.10 1.87 15.79
N THR A 50 14.68 0.72 15.24
CA THR A 50 15.52 -0.08 14.31
C THR A 50 15.06 0.00 12.86
N ASN A 51 13.75 -0.11 12.62
CA ASN A 51 13.21 -0.11 11.26
C ASN A 51 12.96 1.32 10.76
N PRO A 52 13.28 1.62 9.48
CA PRO A 52 12.87 2.87 8.86
C PRO A 52 11.35 2.99 8.79
N LYS A 53 10.85 4.22 8.66
CA LYS A 53 9.43 4.49 8.42
C LYS A 53 9.00 3.95 7.05
N LEU A 54 7.70 3.64 6.89
CA LEU A 54 7.19 3.11 5.61
C LEU A 54 7.43 4.06 4.43
N GLU A 55 7.34 5.37 4.64
CA GLU A 55 7.59 6.39 3.62
C GLU A 55 9.06 6.41 3.17
N GLU A 56 9.97 5.98 4.04
CA GLU A 56 11.37 5.81 3.68
C GLU A 56 11.59 4.47 2.99
N LEU A 57 10.86 3.42 3.38
CA LEU A 57 10.97 2.09 2.77
C LEU A 57 10.44 2.05 1.34
N LEU A 58 9.35 2.76 1.05
CA LEU A 58 8.63 2.69 -0.22
C LEU A 58 8.90 3.93 -1.10
N ASN A 59 9.33 3.73 -2.34
CA ASN A 59 9.48 4.74 -3.37
C ASN A 59 8.13 5.04 -4.07
N ILE A 60 7.09 5.33 -3.29
CA ILE A 60 5.81 5.78 -3.83
C ILE A 60 5.97 7.23 -4.32
N PRO A 61 5.48 7.61 -5.51
CA PRO A 61 5.57 8.98 -5.99
C PRO A 61 4.73 9.94 -5.14
N ASP A 62 5.00 11.23 -5.27
CA ASP A 62 4.18 12.27 -4.64
C ASP A 62 2.88 12.53 -5.41
N ILE A 63 2.85 12.17 -6.70
CA ILE A 63 1.72 12.35 -7.61
C ILE A 63 1.59 11.08 -8.44
N VAL A 64 0.37 10.56 -8.55
CA VAL A 64 0.00 9.52 -9.50
C VAL A 64 -0.67 10.18 -10.70
N LYS A 65 -0.24 9.83 -11.92
CA LYS A 65 -0.72 10.52 -13.12
C LYS A 65 -1.01 9.61 -14.31
N TYR A 66 -1.89 10.08 -15.19
CA TYR A 66 -2.15 9.51 -16.51
C TYR A 66 -2.53 10.61 -17.49
N GLY A 67 -1.69 10.86 -18.50
CA GLY A 67 -1.83 12.04 -19.36
C GLY A 67 -1.76 13.33 -18.52
N ASP A 68 -2.76 14.20 -18.69
CA ASP A 68 -2.90 15.45 -17.94
C ASP A 68 -3.64 15.30 -16.60
N LEU A 69 -4.03 14.08 -16.22
CA LEU A 69 -4.70 13.80 -14.95
C LEU A 69 -3.65 13.54 -13.87
N GLU A 70 -3.73 14.30 -12.77
CA GLU A 70 -2.78 14.22 -11.65
C GLU A 70 -3.51 14.12 -10.31
N LEU A 71 -3.23 13.06 -9.53
CA LEU A 71 -3.71 12.88 -8.17
C LEU A 71 -2.55 12.99 -7.19
N SER A 72 -2.63 13.97 -6.29
CA SER A 72 -1.65 14.13 -5.20
C SER A 72 -1.75 12.97 -4.19
N LEU A 73 -0.61 12.37 -3.87
CA LEU A 73 -0.43 11.45 -2.75
C LEU A 73 0.20 12.16 -1.55
N LYS A 74 -0.16 13.43 -1.33
CA LYS A 74 0.21 14.21 -0.14
C LYS A 74 -1.03 14.59 0.65
N LYS A 75 -0.91 14.45 1.97
CA LYS A 75 -1.83 14.99 2.95
C LYS A 75 -1.70 16.52 3.01
N GLU A 76 -2.64 17.19 3.66
CA GLU A 76 -2.63 18.65 3.85
C GLU A 76 -1.38 19.15 4.60
N ASN A 77 -0.81 18.32 5.48
CA ASN A 77 0.43 18.62 6.21
C ASN A 77 1.71 18.41 5.38
N GLY A 78 1.60 17.99 4.12
CA GLY A 78 2.72 17.74 3.21
C GLY A 78 3.34 16.34 3.31
N GLU A 79 2.91 15.51 4.28
CA GLU A 79 3.36 14.12 4.39
C GLU A 79 2.75 13.26 3.28
N LYS A 80 3.41 12.14 3.00
CA LYS A 80 2.96 11.17 2.01
C LYS A 80 1.68 10.48 2.50
N ASP A 81 0.70 10.33 1.61
CA ASP A 81 -0.56 9.64 1.88
C ASP A 81 -0.49 8.18 1.42
N LEU A 82 0.14 7.34 2.26
CA LEU A 82 0.24 5.90 2.00
C LEU A 82 -1.13 5.21 2.03
N TYR A 83 -2.10 5.75 2.77
CA TYR A 83 -3.46 5.22 2.81
C TYR A 83 -4.18 5.43 1.48
N LEU A 84 -4.09 6.63 0.88
CA LEU A 84 -4.63 6.85 -0.46
C LEU A 84 -3.95 5.96 -1.51
N ALA A 85 -2.63 5.78 -1.42
CA ALA A 85 -1.91 4.87 -2.31
C ALA A 85 -2.37 3.40 -2.13
N GLN A 86 -2.67 2.97 -0.90
CA GLN A 86 -3.25 1.65 -0.61
C GLN A 86 -4.68 1.49 -1.14
N GLU A 87 -5.50 2.53 -1.05
CA GLU A 87 -6.84 2.51 -1.67
C GLU A 87 -6.74 2.34 -3.19
N ILE A 88 -5.77 2.99 -3.85
CA ILE A 88 -5.50 2.77 -5.28
C ILE A 88 -5.10 1.30 -5.52
N LEU A 89 -4.16 0.75 -4.75
CA LEU A 89 -3.71 -0.64 -4.90
C LEU A 89 -4.87 -1.63 -4.75
N THR A 90 -5.68 -1.47 -3.70
CA THR A 90 -6.78 -2.38 -3.36
C THR A 90 -8.02 -2.18 -4.25
N SER A 91 -8.12 -1.06 -4.98
CA SER A 91 -9.26 -0.78 -5.87
C SER A 91 -9.35 -1.70 -7.10
N VAL A 92 -8.30 -2.46 -7.43
CA VAL A 92 -8.27 -3.42 -8.55
C VAL A 92 -9.34 -4.55 -8.45
N GLY A 93 -10.03 -4.63 -7.31
CA GLY A 93 -11.14 -5.54 -7.06
C GLY A 93 -10.68 -6.84 -6.39
N GLN A 94 -11.32 -7.21 -5.27
CA GLN A 94 -10.92 -8.37 -4.46
C GLN A 94 -11.21 -9.73 -5.13
N ASN A 95 -12.17 -9.80 -6.06
CA ASN A 95 -12.65 -11.07 -6.64
C ASN A 95 -12.21 -11.31 -8.09
N LYS A 96 -11.91 -10.25 -8.84
CA LYS A 96 -11.38 -10.32 -10.22
C LYS A 96 -10.51 -9.09 -10.44
N HIS A 97 -9.21 -9.30 -10.67
CA HIS A 97 -8.30 -8.23 -11.03
C HIS A 97 -8.78 -7.56 -12.32
N ASN A 98 -9.33 -6.36 -12.19
CA ASN A 98 -9.71 -5.53 -13.32
C ASN A 98 -9.13 -4.13 -13.13
N PRO A 99 -8.10 -3.75 -13.90
CA PRO A 99 -7.51 -2.42 -13.86
C PRO A 99 -8.53 -1.29 -14.07
N ALA A 100 -9.63 -1.53 -14.80
CA ALA A 100 -10.67 -0.51 -15.00
C ALA A 100 -11.25 0.03 -13.68
N TYR A 101 -11.29 -0.78 -12.61
CA TYR A 101 -11.72 -0.29 -11.28
C TYR A 101 -10.71 0.66 -10.65
N VAL A 102 -9.41 0.48 -10.93
CA VAL A 102 -8.37 1.43 -10.50
C VAL A 102 -8.54 2.77 -11.20
N ALA A 103 -8.82 2.75 -12.52
CA ALA A 103 -9.15 3.98 -13.25
C ALA A 103 -10.43 4.65 -12.73
N GLU A 104 -11.47 3.86 -12.45
CA GLU A 104 -12.72 4.37 -11.88
C GLU A 104 -12.47 5.07 -10.53
N PHE A 105 -11.69 4.46 -9.64
CA PHE A 105 -11.29 5.05 -8.38
C PHE A 105 -10.51 6.36 -8.58
N PHE A 106 -9.49 6.33 -9.44
CA PHE A 106 -8.65 7.48 -9.76
C PHE A 106 -9.47 8.66 -10.30
N LEU A 107 -10.35 8.41 -11.28
CA LEU A 107 -11.22 9.44 -11.87
C LEU A 107 -12.21 10.01 -10.84
N LYS A 108 -12.81 9.16 -9.99
CA LYS A 108 -13.70 9.61 -8.91
C LYS A 108 -12.97 10.52 -7.92
N ARG A 109 -11.72 10.21 -7.55
CA ARG A 109 -10.89 11.07 -6.69
C ARG A 109 -10.59 12.42 -7.33
N LEU A 110 -10.46 12.46 -8.66
CA LEU A 110 -10.31 13.69 -9.45
C LEU A 110 -11.64 14.39 -9.78
N LYS A 111 -12.78 13.88 -9.28
CA LYS A 111 -14.13 14.39 -9.58
C LYS A 111 -14.43 14.44 -11.08
N LYS A 112 -13.96 13.43 -11.83
CA LYS A 112 -14.22 13.22 -13.26
C LYS A 112 -15.30 12.17 -13.46
N ASP A 113 -16.10 12.29 -14.52
CA ASP A 113 -17.06 11.27 -14.91
C ASP A 113 -16.34 10.13 -15.64
N VAL A 114 -16.64 8.90 -15.24
CA VAL A 114 -16.03 7.69 -15.80
C VAL A 114 -16.63 7.38 -17.18
N ASN A 115 -17.87 7.81 -17.42
CA ASN A 115 -18.58 7.59 -18.69
C ASN A 115 -17.98 8.39 -19.86
N ASP A 116 -17.11 9.36 -19.57
CA ASP A 116 -16.37 10.12 -20.59
C ASP A 116 -15.28 9.29 -21.27
N TYR A 117 -14.97 8.10 -20.75
CA TYR A 117 -13.86 7.26 -21.21
C TYR A 117 -14.36 5.92 -21.75
N LYS A 118 -13.73 5.44 -22.83
CA LYS A 118 -14.02 4.09 -23.33
C LYS A 118 -13.41 3.06 -22.39
N TYR A 119 -14.02 1.87 -22.32
CA TYR A 119 -13.54 0.79 -21.46
C TYR A 119 -12.06 0.45 -21.67
N HIS A 120 -11.58 0.40 -22.91
CA HIS A 120 -10.17 0.11 -23.20
C HIS A 120 -9.22 1.20 -22.70
N GLU A 121 -9.68 2.44 -22.55
CA GLU A 121 -8.90 3.55 -21.98
C GLU A 121 -8.86 3.45 -20.46
N LEU A 122 -9.98 3.06 -19.84
CA LEU A 122 -10.04 2.79 -18.40
C LEU A 122 -9.09 1.66 -18.00
N VAL A 123 -9.01 0.58 -18.80
CA VAL A 123 -8.04 -0.50 -18.53
C VAL A 123 -6.60 0.03 -18.55
N LYS A 124 -6.20 0.75 -19.60
CA LYS A 124 -4.85 1.32 -19.72
C LYS A 124 -4.52 2.32 -18.62
N MET A 125 -5.46 3.22 -18.31
CA MET A 125 -5.32 4.18 -17.23
C MET A 125 -5.12 3.45 -15.90
N GLY A 126 -5.93 2.42 -15.64
CA GLY A 126 -5.85 1.63 -14.43
C GLY A 126 -4.52 0.91 -14.26
N GLU A 127 -3.99 0.32 -15.33
CA GLU A 127 -2.68 -0.35 -15.34
C GLU A 127 -1.54 0.63 -15.00
N GLU A 128 -1.52 1.80 -15.65
CA GLU A 128 -0.48 2.82 -15.41
C GLU A 128 -0.58 3.43 -14.01
N VAL A 129 -1.79 3.71 -13.52
CA VAL A 129 -2.04 4.21 -12.16
C VAL A 129 -1.63 3.17 -11.12
N PHE A 130 -2.03 1.90 -11.30
CA PHE A 130 -1.68 0.80 -10.40
C PHE A 130 -0.17 0.59 -10.30
N LYS A 131 0.52 0.61 -11.44
CA LYS A 131 1.99 0.45 -11.49
C LYS A 131 2.72 1.49 -10.63
N GLN A 132 2.23 2.72 -10.57
CA GLN A 132 2.84 3.81 -9.80
C GLN A 132 2.76 3.58 -8.29
N VAL A 133 1.78 2.81 -7.79
CA VAL A 133 1.65 2.45 -6.37
C VAL A 133 2.06 1.02 -6.07
N GLY A 134 2.59 0.30 -7.06
CA GLY A 134 2.85 -1.14 -6.99
C GLY A 134 3.85 -1.55 -5.91
N GLU A 135 4.71 -0.65 -5.44
CA GLU A 135 5.63 -0.94 -4.33
C GLU A 135 4.91 -1.23 -3.00
N LEU A 136 3.64 -0.83 -2.83
CA LEU A 136 2.85 -1.22 -1.67
C LEU A 136 2.65 -2.74 -1.56
N LEU A 137 2.90 -3.50 -2.63
CA LEU A 137 2.95 -4.97 -2.57
C LEU A 137 4.05 -5.49 -1.62
N TYR A 138 5.10 -4.71 -1.34
CA TYR A 138 6.05 -5.05 -0.28
C TYR A 138 5.38 -5.14 1.09
N LEU A 139 4.34 -4.34 1.37
CA LEU A 139 3.61 -4.44 2.64
C LEU A 139 2.88 -5.79 2.78
N VAL A 140 2.38 -6.35 1.67
CA VAL A 140 1.82 -7.71 1.66
C VAL A 140 2.92 -8.72 2.02
N GLN A 141 4.10 -8.61 1.41
CA GLN A 141 5.23 -9.50 1.73
C GLN A 141 5.63 -9.40 3.21
N ILE A 142 5.76 -8.19 3.74
CA ILE A 142 6.14 -7.95 5.15
C ILE A 142 5.12 -8.61 6.09
N ARG A 143 3.82 -8.36 5.86
CA ARG A 143 2.75 -8.94 6.68
C ARG A 143 2.75 -10.47 6.62
N GLU A 144 2.83 -11.04 5.43
CA GLU A 144 2.79 -12.50 5.27
C GLU A 144 4.03 -13.19 5.81
N THR A 145 5.21 -12.55 5.75
CA THR A 145 6.39 -13.03 6.45
C THR A 145 6.16 -13.02 7.96
N PHE A 146 5.71 -11.89 8.53
CA PHE A 146 5.43 -11.77 9.96
C PHE A 146 4.43 -12.82 10.45
N ARG A 147 3.32 -13.04 9.73
CA ARG A 147 2.29 -14.03 10.08
C ARG A 147 2.80 -15.49 10.08
N ARG A 148 3.90 -15.78 9.37
CA ARG A 148 4.50 -17.12 9.28
C ARG A 148 5.64 -17.36 10.29
N MET A 149 6.08 -16.32 10.99
CA MET A 149 7.20 -16.42 11.92
C MET A 149 6.86 -17.32 13.10
#